data_AF-A0A7S4GCK6-F1
#
_entry.id   AF-A0A7S4GCK6-F1
#
_cell.length_a   1.000
_cell.length_b   1.000
_cell.length_c   1.000
_cell.angle_alpha   90.00
_cell.angle_beta   90.00
_cell.angle_gamma   90.00
#
_symmetry.space_group_name_H-M   'P 1'
#
loop_
_entity.id
_entity.type
_entity.pdbx_description
1 polymer ?
#
loop_
_entity_poly.entity_id
_entity_poly.type
_entity_poly.pdbx_seq_one_letter_code
_entity_poly.pdbx_strand_id
1 'polypeptide(L)'
;MAIFTTPPMAPNAPMCHVGGAPSGNRNSSNIALAFLMAAVSGTVALACTALLSPQSTNVSALYTHAAGQLATVGRGVMVPVTALQGTVGAEPHTWSPKDPQQPPRQGLGSAPLSAQSTGLSAPVQGLYIRGVGLLAAVAATGALLSAMFRRSASSAAALPLLAGLKDAPAELRMVSVSGQEDLAHCAVVRELMKAYIEDTVGLGAPTFLGGLLYSLQRSGQSLVTDPKAVRTTHKLNPLLIPLTESPEGWMTCLLRRLRDEDGDDFVVVKTKGGPTSGVEPLARNVTEAVRRACAEADAAGDAEALERLVQCCDAGLRTPYQSGEDRGIIAKYGLDKYVTLKVGTFPDLCEELIEGHLERGDKTAAMVVCEKMNRDLPNIGWTQVRHALLMDQLNDNRPLEVRDCARVALHQFPTWSMGVETDSTVDRLLELTDGGMPAEPDGSGPMIQTRKELGEYKRLKSKDLQEDKLNQGEITPEQVAYERAGFLLDSMALGAAYDGDWSDEGFRTEMADLCDAAGLAKASKLVRCN
;
A
#
# COMPACT_ATOMS: atom_id res chain seq x y z
N MET A 1 -35.05 26.94 -50.19
CA MET A 1 -34.60 27.57 -51.45
C MET A 1 -33.22 26.97 -51.73
N ALA A 2 -33.05 26.15 -52.80
CA ALA A 2 -31.87 25.28 -53.09
C ALA A 2 -31.55 24.23 -51.97
N ILE A 3 -31.55 22.89 -52.10
CA ILE A 3 -31.38 21.88 -53.19
C ILE A 3 -29.96 21.97 -53.84
N PHE A 4 -29.07 20.96 -53.90
CA PHE A 4 -29.22 19.59 -54.45
C PHE A 4 -28.12 18.54 -54.05
N THR A 5 -28.52 17.27 -53.86
CA THR A 5 -27.85 15.94 -54.14
C THR A 5 -26.58 15.36 -53.49
N THR A 6 -26.58 14.01 -53.47
CA THR A 6 -25.61 12.96 -53.06
C THR A 6 -25.13 12.12 -54.29
N PRO A 7 -24.50 10.92 -54.15
CA PRO A 7 -23.14 10.50 -53.75
C PRO A 7 -22.38 9.88 -54.99
N PRO A 8 -21.68 8.70 -55.07
CA PRO A 8 -20.95 7.81 -54.12
C PRO A 8 -19.54 7.28 -54.64
N MET A 9 -18.98 6.25 -53.96
CA MET A 9 -18.00 5.20 -54.40
C MET A 9 -16.47 5.31 -54.15
N ALA A 10 -15.90 4.18 -53.69
CA ALA A 10 -14.49 3.75 -53.69
C ALA A 10 -14.21 2.85 -54.95
N PRO A 11 -13.04 2.21 -55.24
CA PRO A 11 -12.02 1.64 -54.32
C PRO A 11 -10.53 1.62 -54.83
N ASN A 12 -9.71 0.79 -54.15
CA ASN A 12 -8.46 0.08 -54.59
C ASN A 12 -7.08 0.51 -54.04
N ALA A 13 -6.31 -0.52 -53.66
CA ALA A 13 -4.89 -0.52 -53.28
C ALA A 13 -3.98 -0.87 -54.49
N PRO A 14 -2.63 -0.87 -54.32
CA PRO A 14 -1.93 -2.17 -54.43
C PRO A 14 -0.61 -2.36 -53.60
N MET A 15 -0.38 -3.63 -53.23
CA MET A 15 0.88 -4.43 -53.20
C MET A 15 2.25 -3.85 -52.75
N CYS A 16 2.77 -4.45 -51.67
CA CYS A 16 4.06 -5.14 -51.51
C CYS A 16 5.42 -4.54 -51.97
N HIS A 17 6.40 -4.51 -51.04
CA HIS A 17 7.72 -5.10 -51.28
C HIS A 17 8.43 -5.58 -49.99
N VAL A 18 9.42 -6.47 -50.15
CA VAL A 18 10.10 -7.28 -49.12
C VAL A 18 11.45 -6.67 -48.69
N GLY A 19 11.82 -6.84 -47.41
CA GLY A 19 13.20 -6.62 -46.92
C GLY A 19 13.44 -7.28 -45.56
N GLY A 20 14.36 -8.24 -45.48
CA GLY A 20 14.71 -8.97 -44.24
C GLY A 20 16.07 -8.57 -43.67
N ALA A 21 16.27 -8.81 -42.36
CA ALA A 21 17.52 -8.57 -41.64
C ALA A 21 17.85 -9.76 -40.70
N PRO A 22 19.13 -10.03 -40.38
CA PRO A 22 19.58 -11.32 -39.85
C PRO A 22 19.49 -11.46 -38.32
N SER A 23 19.28 -12.69 -37.85
CA SER A 23 19.24 -13.05 -36.43
C SER A 23 20.65 -13.23 -35.82
N GLY A 24 20.97 -12.39 -34.83
CA GLY A 24 22.18 -12.53 -34.02
C GLY A 24 22.06 -13.64 -32.96
N ASN A 25 23.09 -14.47 -32.82
CA ASN A 25 23.10 -15.64 -31.94
C ASN A 25 23.29 -15.25 -30.45
N ARG A 26 22.25 -15.43 -29.62
CA ARG A 26 22.23 -14.99 -28.20
C ARG A 26 22.97 -15.88 -27.20
N ASN A 27 23.55 -17.02 -27.62
CA ASN A 27 24.04 -18.03 -26.68
C ASN A 27 25.47 -17.82 -26.13
N SER A 28 26.29 -16.95 -26.73
CA SER A 28 27.66 -16.68 -26.26
C SER A 28 27.71 -15.80 -24.99
N SER A 29 26.83 -14.81 -24.88
CA SER A 29 26.81 -13.85 -23.77
C SER A 29 26.46 -14.48 -22.42
N ASN A 30 25.53 -15.45 -22.42
CA ASN A 30 25.07 -16.10 -21.18
C ASN A 30 26.15 -17.01 -20.55
N ILE A 31 27.03 -17.60 -21.37
CA ILE A 31 28.12 -18.45 -20.87
C ILE A 31 29.21 -17.58 -20.23
N ALA A 32 29.57 -16.46 -20.86
CA ALA A 32 30.53 -15.51 -20.29
C ALA A 32 30.05 -14.94 -18.94
N LEU A 33 28.77 -14.57 -18.83
CA LEU A 33 28.18 -14.06 -17.59
C LEU A 33 28.17 -15.12 -16.47
N ALA A 34 27.88 -16.39 -16.80
CA ALA A 34 27.89 -17.48 -15.83
C ALA A 34 29.30 -17.78 -15.27
N PHE A 35 30.34 -17.71 -16.11
CA PHE A 35 31.73 -17.85 -15.64
C PHE A 35 32.16 -16.67 -14.76
N LEU A 36 31.74 -15.44 -15.08
CA LEU A 36 32.04 -14.26 -14.27
C LEU A 36 31.42 -14.37 -12.87
N MET A 37 30.13 -14.77 -12.80
CA MET A 37 29.40 -14.96 -11.54
C MET A 37 29.98 -16.10 -10.69
N ALA A 38 30.41 -17.20 -11.31
CA ALA A 38 31.08 -18.30 -10.60
C ALA A 38 32.43 -17.87 -10.00
N ALA A 39 33.20 -17.06 -10.72
CA ALA A 39 34.47 -16.52 -10.23
C ALA A 39 34.28 -15.56 -9.03
N VAL A 40 33.27 -14.68 -9.08
CA VAL A 40 32.91 -13.76 -7.98
C VAL A 40 32.39 -14.53 -6.76
N SER A 41 31.54 -15.54 -6.96
CA SER A 41 31.06 -16.39 -5.86
C SER A 41 32.20 -17.16 -5.18
N GLY A 42 33.15 -17.68 -5.97
CA GLY A 42 34.35 -18.36 -5.46
C GLY A 42 35.27 -17.45 -4.65
N THR A 43 35.51 -16.21 -5.09
CA THR A 43 36.35 -15.25 -4.35
C THR A 43 35.70 -14.75 -3.06
N VAL A 44 34.37 -14.54 -3.05
CA VAL A 44 33.63 -14.21 -1.82
C VAL A 44 33.67 -15.37 -0.81
N ALA A 45 33.48 -16.61 -1.26
CA ALA A 45 33.57 -17.79 -0.40
C ALA A 45 34.98 -17.98 0.20
N LEU A 46 36.04 -17.72 -0.58
CA LEU A 46 37.45 -17.73 -0.12
C LEU A 46 37.75 -16.60 0.87
N ALA A 47 37.23 -15.39 0.63
CA ALA A 47 37.37 -14.27 1.56
C ALA A 47 36.67 -14.56 2.91
N CYS A 48 35.46 -15.11 2.88
CA CYS A 48 34.72 -15.48 4.09
C CYS A 48 35.39 -16.63 4.86
N THR A 49 35.98 -17.63 4.19
CA THR A 49 36.73 -18.70 4.88
C THR A 49 38.07 -18.22 5.44
N ALA A 50 38.75 -17.28 4.77
CA ALA A 50 39.95 -16.64 5.31
C ALA A 50 39.65 -15.81 6.58
N LEU A 51 38.53 -15.08 6.60
CA LEU A 51 38.08 -14.28 7.76
C LEU A 51 37.59 -15.12 8.95
N LEU A 52 37.34 -16.42 8.77
CA LEU A 52 36.92 -17.35 9.82
C LEU A 52 38.05 -18.23 10.36
N SER A 53 39.28 -18.09 9.85
CA SER A 53 40.46 -18.78 10.38
C SER A 53 41.00 -18.09 11.65
N PRO A 54 41.18 -18.80 12.78
CA PRO A 54 41.68 -18.18 14.02
C PRO A 54 43.16 -17.76 13.99
N GLN A 55 43.92 -18.01 12.91
CA GLN A 55 45.35 -17.72 12.85
C GLN A 55 45.83 -17.23 11.47
N SER A 56 45.89 -15.91 11.28
CA SER A 56 46.96 -15.25 10.50
C SER A 56 46.97 -13.72 10.70
N THR A 57 47.99 -13.19 11.37
CA THR A 57 48.21 -11.74 11.51
C THR A 57 49.11 -11.20 10.38
N ASN A 58 48.63 -11.20 9.13
CA ASN A 58 49.16 -10.33 8.06
C ASN A 58 48.30 -10.33 6.79
N VAL A 59 47.46 -9.30 6.62
CA VAL A 59 46.52 -9.19 5.48
C VAL A 59 47.22 -8.81 4.16
N SER A 60 48.32 -8.04 4.21
CA SER A 60 49.00 -7.51 3.01
C SER A 60 49.67 -8.56 2.12
N ALA A 61 50.01 -9.75 2.66
CA ALA A 61 50.67 -10.81 1.88
C ALA A 61 49.70 -11.62 1.00
N LEU A 62 48.41 -11.67 1.39
CA LEU A 62 47.38 -12.40 0.64
C LEU A 62 46.95 -11.64 -0.63
N TYR A 63 46.92 -10.30 -0.58
CA TYR A 63 46.55 -9.45 -1.71
C TYR A 63 47.54 -9.55 -2.88
N THR A 64 48.85 -9.60 -2.60
CA THR A 64 49.90 -9.72 -3.63
C THR A 64 49.89 -11.08 -4.32
N HIS A 65 49.52 -12.16 -3.64
CA HIS A 65 49.41 -13.49 -4.25
C HIS A 65 48.16 -13.62 -5.13
N ALA A 66 47.02 -13.03 -4.73
CA ALA A 66 45.79 -13.03 -5.52
C ALA A 66 45.91 -12.21 -6.81
N ALA A 67 46.54 -11.03 -6.75
CA ALA A 67 46.80 -10.20 -7.93
C ALA A 67 47.68 -10.90 -8.98
N GLY A 68 48.65 -11.72 -8.53
CA GLY A 68 49.51 -12.50 -9.43
C GLY A 68 48.78 -13.56 -10.26
N GLN A 69 47.75 -14.22 -9.68
CA GLN A 69 47.01 -15.27 -10.38
C GLN A 69 46.03 -14.74 -11.44
N LEU A 70 45.50 -13.53 -11.26
CA LEU A 70 44.64 -12.86 -12.25
C LEU A 70 45.41 -12.51 -13.54
N ALA A 71 46.70 -12.17 -13.44
CA ALA A 71 47.53 -11.87 -14.61
C ALA A 71 47.78 -13.10 -15.52
N THR A 72 47.75 -14.31 -14.97
CA THR A 72 48.01 -15.57 -15.73
C THR A 72 46.84 -16.09 -16.55
N VAL A 73 45.60 -15.63 -16.31
CA VAL A 73 44.41 -16.11 -17.05
C VAL A 73 44.30 -15.49 -18.46
N GLY A 74 45.10 -14.47 -18.77
CA GLY A 74 45.05 -13.72 -20.03
C GLY A 74 45.70 -14.37 -21.28
N ARG A 75 46.09 -15.66 -21.28
CA ARG A 75 46.75 -16.31 -22.44
C ARG A 75 46.38 -17.79 -22.65
N GLY A 76 45.81 -18.10 -23.83
CA GLY A 76 45.45 -19.46 -24.30
C GLY A 76 44.03 -19.88 -23.89
N VAL A 77 43.25 -20.66 -24.66
CA VAL A 77 43.54 -21.66 -25.72
C VAL A 77 42.44 -21.66 -26.81
N MET A 78 42.73 -22.20 -28.00
CA MET A 78 41.85 -22.28 -29.18
C MET A 78 41.19 -23.67 -29.39
N VAL A 79 39.93 -23.69 -29.89
CA VAL A 79 39.37 -24.69 -30.87
C VAL A 79 39.14 -26.14 -30.34
N PRO A 80 38.22 -27.01 -30.88
CA PRO A 80 37.40 -26.92 -32.11
C PRO A 80 35.86 -27.06 -31.97
N VAL A 81 35.20 -26.80 -33.10
CA VAL A 81 33.81 -27.17 -33.43
C VAL A 81 33.79 -28.59 -34.02
N THR A 82 32.74 -29.38 -33.73
CA THR A 82 32.39 -30.57 -34.52
C THR A 82 30.88 -30.66 -34.72
N ALA A 83 30.45 -30.96 -35.94
CA ALA A 83 29.04 -31.08 -36.32
C ALA A 83 28.54 -32.53 -36.26
N LEU A 84 27.23 -32.74 -36.21
CA LEU A 84 26.57 -33.97 -36.65
C LEU A 84 25.16 -33.68 -37.16
N GLN A 85 24.71 -34.45 -38.16
CA GLN A 85 23.56 -34.18 -39.03
C GLN A 85 22.41 -35.18 -38.79
N GLY A 86 21.22 -34.86 -39.31
CA GLY A 86 20.16 -35.83 -39.63
C GLY A 86 19.03 -35.92 -38.59
N THR A 87 17.78 -36.23 -38.96
CA THR A 87 17.20 -36.52 -40.29
C THR A 87 15.72 -36.14 -40.34
N VAL A 88 15.21 -35.94 -41.55
CA VAL A 88 13.79 -35.66 -41.85
C VAL A 88 12.92 -36.93 -41.72
N GLY A 89 11.68 -36.79 -41.27
CA GLY A 89 10.60 -37.77 -41.41
C GLY A 89 9.25 -37.04 -41.42
N ALA A 90 8.40 -37.34 -42.40
CA ALA A 90 7.20 -36.54 -42.70
C ALA A 90 5.93 -37.38 -42.80
N GLU A 91 4.79 -36.74 -42.45
CA GLU A 91 3.42 -37.05 -42.89
C GLU A 91 2.74 -38.37 -42.44
N PRO A 92 1.40 -38.51 -42.60
CA PRO A 92 0.33 -37.53 -42.34
C PRO A 92 -0.89 -38.15 -41.58
N HIS A 93 -1.98 -37.39 -41.39
CA HIS A 93 -3.41 -37.79 -41.62
C HIS A 93 -4.48 -37.02 -40.77
N THR A 94 -5.04 -35.98 -41.39
CA THR A 94 -6.49 -35.69 -41.58
C THR A 94 -7.61 -36.17 -40.61
N TRP A 95 -8.46 -35.18 -40.22
CA TRP A 95 -9.95 -35.20 -40.09
C TRP A 95 -10.68 -35.74 -38.81
N SER A 96 -10.98 -34.83 -37.87
CA SER A 96 -12.30 -34.22 -37.51
C SER A 96 -13.63 -35.01 -37.78
N PRO A 97 -14.79 -34.65 -37.14
CA PRO A 97 -15.10 -34.53 -35.70
C PRO A 97 -16.43 -35.25 -35.31
N LYS A 98 -16.78 -35.35 -34.00
CA LYS A 98 -18.18 -35.27 -33.47
C LYS A 98 -18.29 -35.49 -31.94
N ASP A 99 -18.79 -34.46 -31.26
CA ASP A 99 -19.68 -34.55 -30.08
C ASP A 99 -21.13 -34.89 -30.56
N PRO A 100 -22.15 -35.23 -29.71
CA PRO A 100 -22.30 -34.80 -28.30
C PRO A 100 -22.99 -35.77 -27.29
N GLN A 101 -23.11 -35.26 -26.05
CA GLN A 101 -24.11 -35.58 -24.99
C GLN A 101 -23.80 -36.59 -23.86
N GLN A 102 -24.09 -36.09 -22.65
CA GLN A 102 -24.19 -36.69 -21.31
C GLN A 102 -25.67 -36.58 -20.84
N PRO A 103 -26.10 -37.05 -19.65
CA PRO A 103 -25.59 -38.08 -18.71
C PRO A 103 -26.74 -39.13 -18.41
N PRO A 104 -26.91 -39.86 -17.26
CA PRO A 104 -26.94 -39.38 -15.86
C PRO A 104 -26.39 -40.31 -14.72
N ARG A 105 -25.96 -39.66 -13.62
CA ARG A 105 -26.11 -39.96 -12.16
C ARG A 105 -25.90 -41.37 -11.52
N GLN A 106 -25.24 -41.28 -10.35
CA GLN A 106 -25.37 -42.05 -9.07
C GLN A 106 -24.59 -43.38 -8.85
N GLY A 107 -23.78 -43.39 -7.78
CA GLY A 107 -24.01 -44.31 -6.66
C GLY A 107 -22.89 -45.28 -6.24
N LEU A 108 -22.21 -44.96 -5.12
CA LEU A 108 -21.66 -45.88 -4.09
C LEU A 108 -20.68 -47.01 -4.48
N GLY A 109 -19.51 -47.04 -3.83
CA GLY A 109 -18.59 -48.20 -3.83
C GLY A 109 -17.29 -47.89 -3.07
N SER A 110 -16.82 -48.81 -2.22
CA SER A 110 -15.81 -48.55 -1.20
C SER A 110 -14.53 -49.39 -1.31
N ALA A 111 -13.46 -48.88 -0.67
CA ALA A 111 -12.32 -49.64 -0.13
C ALA A 111 -11.22 -50.09 -1.16
N PRO A 112 -10.03 -50.54 -0.68
CA PRO A 112 -8.75 -50.07 -1.25
C PRO A 112 -7.78 -51.17 -1.72
N LEU A 113 -6.66 -50.77 -2.33
CA LEU A 113 -5.27 -51.27 -2.16
C LEU A 113 -4.41 -51.22 -3.45
N SER A 114 -3.10 -51.26 -3.18
CA SER A 114 -1.96 -51.65 -4.03
C SER A 114 -1.45 -50.67 -5.10
N ALA A 115 -0.14 -50.42 -5.00
CA ALA A 115 0.65 -49.74 -6.01
C ALA A 115 1.17 -50.75 -7.04
N GLN A 116 1.32 -50.33 -8.28
CA GLN A 116 2.34 -50.86 -9.19
C GLN A 116 2.86 -49.77 -10.13
N SER A 117 4.12 -49.92 -10.53
CA SER A 117 4.97 -48.86 -11.07
C SER A 117 5.27 -49.04 -12.57
N THR A 118 4.93 -48.03 -13.36
CA THR A 118 5.58 -47.67 -14.63
C THR A 118 5.51 -46.14 -14.74
N GLY A 119 6.55 -45.38 -15.10
CA GLY A 119 7.81 -45.75 -15.73
C GLY A 119 8.05 -44.86 -16.95
N LEU A 120 8.23 -43.54 -16.76
CA LEU A 120 8.46 -42.56 -17.84
C LEU A 120 9.47 -41.48 -17.42
N SER A 121 10.15 -40.91 -18.41
CA SER A 121 11.45 -40.24 -18.30
C SER A 121 11.41 -38.73 -18.00
N ALA A 122 12.44 -38.24 -17.29
CA ALA A 122 12.72 -36.81 -17.11
C ALA A 122 13.28 -36.19 -18.41
N PRO A 123 13.05 -34.88 -18.66
CA PRO A 123 13.97 -33.87 -18.11
C PRO A 123 13.31 -32.52 -17.76
N VAL A 124 12.95 -32.29 -16.49
CA VAL A 124 12.51 -30.95 -15.99
C VAL A 124 13.18 -30.52 -14.68
N GLN A 125 13.87 -31.41 -13.96
CA GLN A 125 14.45 -31.11 -12.64
C GLN A 125 15.64 -30.12 -12.64
N GLY A 126 16.18 -29.73 -13.79
CA GLY A 126 17.37 -28.87 -13.90
C GLY A 126 17.15 -27.39 -13.53
N LEU A 127 15.95 -26.83 -13.72
CA LEU A 127 15.67 -25.42 -13.40
C LEU A 127 15.19 -25.22 -11.96
N TYR A 128 14.36 -26.13 -11.43
CA TYR A 128 13.73 -25.97 -10.13
C TYR A 128 14.74 -25.97 -8.96
N ILE A 129 15.81 -26.77 -9.06
CA ILE A 129 16.85 -26.88 -8.02
C ILE A 129 17.70 -25.60 -7.93
N ARG A 130 17.85 -24.83 -9.02
CA ARG A 130 18.64 -23.59 -9.02
C ARG A 130 17.90 -22.40 -8.41
N GLY A 131 16.58 -22.30 -8.58
CA GLY A 131 15.77 -21.25 -7.94
C GLY A 131 15.72 -21.40 -6.41
N VAL A 132 15.51 -22.63 -5.93
CA VAL A 132 15.47 -22.94 -4.49
C VAL A 132 16.82 -22.67 -3.81
N GLY A 133 17.94 -22.97 -4.47
CA GLY A 133 19.28 -22.67 -3.96
C GLY A 133 19.56 -21.18 -3.78
N LEU A 134 19.06 -20.32 -4.69
CA LEU A 134 19.23 -18.87 -4.60
C LEU A 134 18.38 -18.27 -3.47
N LEU A 135 17.12 -18.71 -3.34
CA LEU A 135 16.24 -18.32 -2.23
C LEU A 135 16.77 -18.79 -0.87
N ALA A 136 17.33 -20.00 -0.79
CA ALA A 136 17.98 -20.49 0.42
C ALA A 136 19.22 -19.65 0.78
N ALA A 137 20.00 -19.21 -0.21
CA ALA A 137 21.16 -18.33 0.02
C ALA A 137 20.75 -16.94 0.53
N VAL A 138 19.69 -16.34 -0.03
CA VAL A 138 19.16 -15.03 0.41
C VAL A 138 18.51 -15.12 1.80
N ALA A 139 17.74 -16.18 2.07
CA ALA A 139 17.19 -16.43 3.40
C ALA A 139 18.30 -16.69 4.43
N ALA A 140 19.36 -17.40 4.05
CA ALA A 140 20.52 -17.63 4.90
C ALA A 140 21.31 -16.34 5.19
N THR A 141 21.50 -15.44 4.22
CA THR A 141 22.13 -14.12 4.49
C THR A 141 21.23 -13.21 5.32
N GLY A 142 19.91 -13.22 5.12
CA GLY A 142 18.97 -12.51 5.99
C GLY A 142 19.00 -13.03 7.44
N ALA A 143 19.02 -14.35 7.62
CA ALA A 143 19.16 -14.97 8.94
C ALA A 143 20.54 -14.69 9.58
N LEU A 144 21.62 -14.67 8.80
CA LEU A 144 22.97 -14.29 9.26
C LEU A 144 23.05 -12.82 9.66
N LEU A 145 22.44 -11.91 8.88
CA LEU A 145 22.33 -10.49 9.23
C LEU A 145 21.53 -10.29 10.51
N SER A 146 20.37 -10.95 10.65
CA SER A 146 19.56 -10.90 11.87
C SER A 146 20.32 -11.47 13.08
N ALA A 147 21.06 -12.57 12.90
CA ALA A 147 21.91 -13.15 13.95
C ALA A 147 23.13 -12.27 14.30
N MET A 148 23.73 -11.57 13.31
CA MET A 148 24.78 -10.59 13.52
C MET A 148 24.27 -9.36 14.28
N PHE A 149 23.09 -8.82 13.93
CA PHE A 149 22.47 -7.74 14.68
C PHE A 149 22.13 -8.15 16.12
N ARG A 150 21.58 -9.37 16.33
CA ARG A 150 21.35 -9.93 17.69
C ARG A 150 22.64 -10.12 18.50
N ARG A 151 23.80 -10.31 17.86
CA ARG A 151 25.12 -10.38 18.52
C ARG A 151 25.82 -9.02 18.65
N SER A 152 25.51 -8.04 17.80
CA SER A 152 26.20 -6.75 17.72
C SER A 152 25.61 -5.65 18.61
N ALA A 153 24.56 -5.95 19.37
CA ALA A 153 23.99 -5.06 20.39
C ALA A 153 24.95 -4.76 21.58
N SER A 154 26.22 -5.18 21.51
CA SER A 154 27.23 -5.02 22.56
C SER A 154 28.66 -4.73 22.05
N SER A 155 28.84 -4.07 20.90
CA SER A 155 30.15 -3.47 20.55
C SER A 155 30.07 -2.32 19.54
N ALA A 156 30.77 -1.22 19.82
CA ALA A 156 30.78 0.02 19.04
C ALA A 156 31.71 -0.03 17.79
N ALA A 157 31.64 -1.10 16.99
CA ALA A 157 32.59 -1.39 15.92
C ALA A 157 32.02 -1.36 14.48
N ALA A 158 30.72 -1.07 14.30
CA ALA A 158 30.04 -1.20 13.00
C ALA A 158 30.13 0.03 12.06
N LEU A 159 30.79 1.12 12.47
CA LEU A 159 30.82 2.39 11.73
C LEU A 159 31.81 2.55 10.55
N PRO A 160 32.87 1.72 10.31
CA PRO A 160 33.76 1.95 9.16
C PRO A 160 33.23 1.40 7.81
N LEU A 161 32.22 0.52 7.81
CA LEU A 161 31.86 -0.23 6.59
C LEU A 161 31.18 0.62 5.49
N LEU A 162 30.55 1.75 5.87
CA LEU A 162 29.87 2.67 4.95
C LEU A 162 30.80 3.74 4.33
N ALA A 163 32.04 3.89 4.83
CA ALA A 163 32.95 4.94 4.36
C ALA A 163 33.73 4.57 3.07
N GLY A 164 33.86 3.28 2.76
CA GLY A 164 34.73 2.78 1.68
C GLY A 164 34.16 2.83 0.25
N LEU A 165 32.90 3.24 0.06
CA LEU A 165 32.21 3.22 -1.24
C LEU A 165 32.44 4.48 -2.10
N LYS A 166 33.26 5.44 -1.64
CA LYS A 166 33.43 6.74 -2.32
C LYS A 166 34.43 6.78 -3.47
N ASP A 167 35.35 5.80 -3.55
CA ASP A 167 36.52 5.85 -4.45
C ASP A 167 36.50 4.77 -5.57
N ALA A 168 35.32 4.38 -6.05
CA ALA A 168 35.20 3.46 -7.19
C ALA A 168 35.42 4.21 -8.54
N PRO A 169 36.22 3.69 -9.48
CA PRO A 169 36.53 4.37 -10.75
C PRO A 169 35.34 4.42 -11.73
N ALA A 170 35.26 5.53 -12.46
CA ALA A 170 34.05 5.98 -13.18
C ALA A 170 33.66 5.21 -14.47
N GLU A 171 34.26 4.06 -14.78
CA GLU A 171 34.02 3.34 -16.04
C GLU A 171 33.04 2.15 -15.93
N LEU A 172 32.50 1.86 -14.75
CA LEU A 172 31.39 0.90 -14.58
C LEU A 172 30.03 1.60 -14.58
N ARG A 173 29.68 2.25 -15.70
CA ARG A 173 28.26 2.56 -16.01
C ARG A 173 27.54 1.27 -16.40
N MET A 174 27.13 0.50 -15.39
CA MET A 174 26.17 -0.58 -15.58
C MET A 174 24.82 -0.03 -16.02
N VAL A 175 24.09 -0.81 -16.82
CA VAL A 175 22.69 -0.54 -17.14
C VAL A 175 21.89 -0.60 -15.83
N SER A 176 21.34 0.53 -15.39
CA SER A 176 20.51 0.61 -14.19
C SER A 176 19.20 -0.16 -14.42
N VAL A 177 19.06 -1.31 -13.77
CA VAL A 177 17.77 -2.03 -13.67
C VAL A 177 16.99 -1.42 -12.50
N SER A 178 16.53 -0.18 -12.69
CA SER A 178 15.94 0.66 -11.62
C SER A 178 14.88 -0.07 -10.79
N GLY A 179 13.96 -0.78 -11.46
CA GLY A 179 12.88 -1.51 -10.80
C GLY A 179 13.31 -2.69 -9.92
N GLN A 180 14.59 -3.10 -9.93
CA GLN A 180 15.09 -4.17 -9.05
C GLN A 180 15.68 -3.62 -7.73
N GLU A 181 16.19 -2.39 -7.75
CA GLU A 181 16.60 -1.64 -6.56
C GLU A 181 15.37 -1.17 -5.77
N ASP A 182 14.33 -0.70 -6.47
CA ASP A 182 13.04 -0.31 -5.86
C ASP A 182 12.39 -1.45 -5.07
N LEU A 183 12.36 -2.66 -5.65
CA LEU A 183 11.85 -3.87 -4.99
C LEU A 183 12.62 -4.20 -3.70
N ALA A 184 13.95 -4.14 -3.76
CA ALA A 184 14.81 -4.43 -2.61
C ALA A 184 14.62 -3.39 -1.50
N HIS A 185 14.53 -2.11 -1.86
CA HIS A 185 14.23 -1.03 -0.92
C HIS A 185 12.86 -1.20 -0.26
N CYS A 186 11.81 -1.43 -1.06
CA CYS A 186 10.46 -1.65 -0.56
C CYS A 186 10.37 -2.87 0.37
N ALA A 187 11.09 -3.96 0.08
CA ALA A 187 11.14 -5.14 0.93
C ALA A 187 11.79 -4.84 2.29
N VAL A 188 12.89 -4.08 2.33
CA VAL A 188 13.54 -3.67 3.59
C VAL A 188 12.61 -2.76 4.41
N VAL A 189 11.97 -1.77 3.77
CA VAL A 189 11.02 -0.89 4.48
C VAL A 189 9.80 -1.65 4.98
N ARG A 190 9.29 -2.65 4.22
CA ARG A 190 8.19 -3.51 4.68
C ARG A 190 8.54 -4.19 6.00
N GLU A 191 9.72 -4.80 6.13
CA GLU A 191 10.11 -5.47 7.38
C GLU A 191 10.27 -4.49 8.55
N LEU A 192 10.84 -3.31 8.29
CA LEU A 192 10.96 -2.24 9.31
C LEU A 192 9.59 -1.74 9.78
N MET A 193 8.67 -1.48 8.84
CA MET A 193 7.30 -1.04 9.12
C MET A 193 6.50 -2.12 9.84
N LYS A 194 6.64 -3.39 9.43
CA LYS A 194 6.02 -4.55 10.07
C LYS A 194 6.47 -4.69 11.52
N ALA A 195 7.78 -4.66 11.77
CA ALA A 195 8.34 -4.67 13.13
C ALA A 195 7.90 -3.45 13.95
N TYR A 196 7.75 -2.27 13.35
CA TYR A 196 7.18 -1.11 14.05
C TYR A 196 5.73 -1.36 14.47
N ILE A 197 4.86 -1.81 13.56
CA ILE A 197 3.44 -2.07 13.84
C ILE A 197 3.28 -3.20 14.88
N GLU A 198 4.01 -4.31 14.73
CA GLU A 198 3.92 -5.50 15.58
C GLU A 198 4.61 -5.29 16.94
N ASP A 199 5.92 -4.99 16.97
CA ASP A 199 6.68 -4.91 18.22
C ASP A 199 6.44 -3.57 18.96
N THR A 200 6.49 -2.45 18.22
CA THR A 200 6.42 -1.11 18.83
C THR A 200 4.98 -0.73 19.14
N VAL A 201 4.05 -0.89 18.19
CA VAL A 201 2.64 -0.53 18.41
C VAL A 201 1.82 -1.65 19.05
N GLY A 202 2.15 -2.93 18.82
CA GLY A 202 1.42 -4.07 19.39
C GLY A 202 0.15 -4.43 18.61
N LEU A 203 0.19 -4.29 17.28
CA LEU A 203 -0.92 -4.56 16.36
C LEU A 203 -0.50 -5.60 15.32
N GLY A 204 -1.45 -6.35 14.75
CA GLY A 204 -1.17 -7.13 13.55
C GLY A 204 -0.87 -6.21 12.36
N ALA A 205 0.22 -6.46 11.62
CA ALA A 205 0.50 -5.71 10.40
C ALA A 205 -0.49 -6.09 9.27
N PRO A 206 -0.88 -5.15 8.39
CA PRO A 206 -1.77 -5.44 7.26
C PRO A 206 -1.22 -6.49 6.30
N THR A 207 -2.09 -7.39 5.84
CA THR A 207 -1.79 -8.54 4.98
C THR A 207 -1.04 -8.18 3.69
N PHE A 208 -1.36 -7.01 3.12
CA PHE A 208 -0.77 -6.53 1.86
C PHE A 208 0.07 -5.25 2.01
N LEU A 209 0.63 -5.00 3.21
CA LEU A 209 1.44 -3.80 3.50
C LEU A 209 2.56 -3.55 2.47
N GLY A 210 3.29 -4.59 2.06
CA GLY A 210 4.35 -4.46 1.05
C GLY A 210 3.83 -4.07 -0.34
N GLY A 211 2.67 -4.58 -0.75
CA GLY A 211 2.00 -4.17 -1.99
C GLY A 211 1.59 -2.69 -1.97
N LEU A 212 1.10 -2.21 -0.81
CA LEU A 212 0.72 -0.80 -0.63
C LEU A 212 1.95 0.12 -0.69
N LEU A 213 3.01 -0.21 0.06
CA LEU A 213 4.28 0.54 0.02
C LEU A 213 4.83 0.62 -1.42
N TYR A 214 4.80 -0.49 -2.16
CA TYR A 214 5.25 -0.51 -3.56
C TYR A 214 4.37 0.35 -4.48
N SER A 215 3.04 0.33 -4.31
CA SER A 215 2.15 1.22 -5.08
C SER A 215 2.37 2.71 -4.79
N LEU A 216 2.68 3.07 -3.53
CA LEU A 216 2.94 4.44 -3.13
C LEU A 216 4.32 4.92 -3.62
N GLN A 217 5.34 4.05 -3.58
CA GLN A 217 6.64 4.34 -4.20
C GLN A 217 6.52 4.55 -5.71
N ARG A 218 5.71 3.72 -6.40
CA ARG A 218 5.43 3.88 -7.84
C ARG A 218 4.70 5.17 -8.19
N SER A 219 3.88 5.73 -7.29
CA SER A 219 3.26 7.05 -7.49
C SER A 219 4.20 8.23 -7.17
N GLY A 220 5.49 7.96 -6.93
CA GLY A 220 6.52 8.98 -6.73
C GLY A 220 6.71 9.40 -5.27
N GLN A 221 6.08 8.72 -4.31
CA GLN A 221 6.23 9.01 -2.89
C GLN A 221 7.48 8.35 -2.31
N SER A 222 8.14 9.04 -1.40
CA SER A 222 9.29 8.50 -0.66
C SER A 222 8.83 7.61 0.49
N LEU A 223 9.52 6.49 0.72
CA LEU A 223 9.17 5.54 1.77
C LEU A 223 9.69 6.00 3.15
N VAL A 224 8.84 5.93 4.18
CA VAL A 224 9.23 6.25 5.57
C VAL A 224 10.00 5.09 6.19
N THR A 225 11.27 5.35 6.52
CA THR A 225 12.18 4.37 7.16
C THR A 225 12.19 4.44 8.69
N ASP A 226 11.89 5.61 9.27
CA ASP A 226 11.72 5.81 10.72
C ASP A 226 10.33 6.43 11.00
N PRO A 227 9.29 5.60 11.23
CA PRO A 227 7.94 6.08 11.51
C PRO A 227 7.85 6.90 12.80
N LYS A 228 8.77 6.66 13.74
CA LYS A 228 8.80 7.32 15.05
C LYS A 228 9.29 8.76 14.90
N ALA A 229 10.42 8.97 14.23
CA ALA A 229 10.93 10.31 13.94
C ALA A 229 9.94 11.13 13.10
N VAL A 230 9.32 10.53 12.07
CA VAL A 230 8.35 11.20 11.19
C VAL A 230 7.09 11.65 11.95
N ARG A 231 6.54 10.81 12.84
CA ARG A 231 5.38 11.19 13.69
C ARG A 231 5.64 12.45 14.52
N THR A 232 6.84 12.58 15.08
CA THR A 232 7.25 13.75 15.87
C THR A 232 7.53 14.96 14.98
N THR A 233 8.34 14.82 13.92
CA THR A 233 8.73 15.92 13.03
C THR A 233 7.53 16.54 12.30
N HIS A 234 6.62 15.71 11.78
CA HIS A 234 5.41 16.17 11.07
C HIS A 234 4.24 16.41 12.03
N LYS A 235 4.43 16.24 13.34
CA LYS A 235 3.42 16.51 14.37
C LYS A 235 2.11 15.79 14.03
N LEU A 236 2.19 14.50 13.77
CA LEU A 236 1.05 13.72 13.28
C LEU A 236 0.07 13.43 14.43
N ASN A 237 -1.22 13.42 14.09
CA ASN A 237 -2.28 12.89 14.96
C ASN A 237 -1.85 11.52 15.51
N PRO A 238 -1.97 11.28 16.84
CA PRO A 238 -1.37 10.12 17.49
C PRO A 238 -1.86 8.77 16.96
N LEU A 239 -3.01 8.74 16.26
CA LEU A 239 -3.61 7.54 15.66
C LEU A 239 -3.04 7.17 14.28
N LEU A 240 -2.08 7.94 13.74
CA LEU A 240 -1.52 7.75 12.41
C LEU A 240 -0.15 7.06 12.40
N ILE A 241 -0.01 6.02 11.59
CA ILE A 241 1.26 5.35 11.30
C ILE A 241 1.69 5.79 9.89
N PRO A 242 2.74 6.63 9.73
CA PRO A 242 3.15 7.15 8.43
C PRO A 242 3.80 6.05 7.59
N LEU A 243 3.45 5.99 6.31
CA LEU A 243 4.00 5.04 5.33
C LEU A 243 4.94 5.73 4.34
N THR A 244 4.50 6.86 3.79
CA THR A 244 5.20 7.56 2.71
C THR A 244 4.98 9.08 2.78
N GLU A 245 5.92 9.84 2.21
CA GLU A 245 5.83 11.30 2.02
C GLU A 245 5.89 11.64 0.53
N SER A 246 4.94 12.43 0.04
CA SER A 246 4.90 12.93 -1.34
C SER A 246 5.84 14.14 -1.55
N PRO A 247 6.23 14.46 -2.79
CA PRO A 247 7.08 15.63 -3.09
C PRO A 247 6.51 16.97 -2.62
N GLU A 248 5.20 17.07 -2.46
CA GLU A 248 4.46 18.25 -1.98
C GLU A 248 4.32 18.30 -0.44
N GLY A 249 4.87 17.31 0.27
CA GLY A 249 4.82 17.19 1.73
C GLY A 249 3.52 16.58 2.29
N TRP A 250 2.76 15.83 1.47
CA TRP A 250 1.62 15.05 1.97
C TRP A 250 2.10 13.71 2.50
N MET A 251 1.62 13.31 3.67
CA MET A 251 1.88 12.02 4.28
C MET A 251 0.75 11.04 3.95
N THR A 252 1.06 9.89 3.35
CA THR A 252 0.14 8.76 3.34
C THR A 252 0.38 7.92 4.60
N CYS A 253 -0.69 7.66 5.35
CA CYS A 253 -0.66 6.99 6.64
C CYS A 253 -1.69 5.84 6.71
N LEU A 254 -1.41 4.87 7.58
CA LEU A 254 -2.46 4.02 8.13
C LEU A 254 -3.10 4.76 9.32
N LEU A 255 -4.42 4.94 9.27
CA LEU A 255 -5.21 5.37 10.41
C LEU A 255 -5.70 4.15 11.18
N ARG A 256 -5.45 4.12 12.48
CA ARG A 256 -6.12 3.22 13.41
C ARG A 256 -7.11 3.98 14.28
N ARG A 257 -8.40 3.72 14.11
CA ARG A 257 -9.47 4.23 14.99
C ARG A 257 -9.34 3.58 16.37
N LEU A 258 -9.84 4.27 17.39
CA LEU A 258 -9.69 3.89 18.79
C LEU A 258 -10.18 2.46 19.13
N ARG A 259 -11.26 2.02 18.47
CA ARG A 259 -11.89 0.70 18.65
C ARG A 259 -11.63 -0.28 17.49
N ASP A 260 -10.70 0.00 16.58
CA ASP A 260 -10.35 -0.99 15.54
C ASP A 260 -9.75 -2.23 16.19
N GLU A 261 -10.22 -3.39 15.72
CA GLU A 261 -9.60 -4.70 16.00
C GLU A 261 -8.25 -4.82 15.27
N ASP A 262 -7.47 -5.86 15.58
CA ASP A 262 -6.18 -6.07 14.93
C ASP A 262 -6.36 -6.63 13.51
N GLY A 263 -5.50 -6.21 12.58
CA GLY A 263 -5.41 -6.80 11.24
C GLY A 263 -5.69 -5.78 10.13
N ASP A 264 -6.48 -6.17 9.14
CA ASP A 264 -6.63 -5.42 7.89
C ASP A 264 -7.58 -4.20 7.96
N ASP A 265 -8.10 -3.84 9.13
CA ASP A 265 -9.08 -2.75 9.31
C ASP A 265 -8.49 -1.32 9.28
N PHE A 266 -7.16 -1.17 9.10
CA PHE A 266 -6.52 0.14 8.94
C PHE A 266 -7.02 0.88 7.69
N VAL A 267 -7.65 2.04 7.91
CA VAL A 267 -8.02 2.96 6.82
C VAL A 267 -6.75 3.61 6.26
N VAL A 268 -6.59 3.62 4.94
CA VAL A 268 -5.50 4.36 4.29
C VAL A 268 -5.95 5.81 4.14
N VAL A 269 -5.18 6.74 4.69
CA VAL A 269 -5.51 8.18 4.71
C VAL A 269 -4.34 9.04 4.22
N LYS A 270 -4.63 10.26 3.74
CA LYS A 270 -3.64 11.33 3.59
C LYS A 270 -3.79 12.38 4.68
N THR A 271 -2.68 13.02 5.03
CA THR A 271 -2.63 14.23 5.88
C THR A 271 -1.44 15.10 5.47
N LYS A 272 -1.35 16.33 6.00
CA LYS A 272 -0.22 17.25 5.81
C LYS A 272 0.70 17.31 7.04
N GLY A 273 0.23 16.81 8.17
CA GLY A 273 0.85 17.06 9.48
C GLY A 273 0.73 18.53 9.93
N GLY A 274 1.10 18.78 11.18
CA GLY A 274 0.98 20.09 11.82
C GLY A 274 -0.22 20.24 12.78
N PRO A 275 -0.35 21.41 13.44
CA PRO A 275 -1.17 21.55 14.66
C PRO A 275 -2.65 21.20 14.49
N THR A 276 -3.28 21.69 13.43
CA THR A 276 -4.70 21.51 13.11
C THR A 276 -4.93 20.63 11.89
N SER A 277 -3.92 19.83 11.47
CA SER A 277 -4.06 18.96 10.31
C SER A 277 -5.01 17.80 10.59
N GLY A 278 -6.09 17.71 9.82
CA GLY A 278 -6.98 16.56 9.83
C GLY A 278 -6.50 15.44 8.90
N VAL A 279 -7.40 14.50 8.65
CA VAL A 279 -7.19 13.37 7.75
C VAL A 279 -8.27 13.30 6.69
N GLU A 280 -7.90 12.80 5.51
CA GLU A 280 -8.82 12.48 4.43
C GLU A 280 -8.63 11.02 4.00
N PRO A 281 -9.69 10.22 3.84
CA PRO A 281 -9.57 8.83 3.40
C PRO A 281 -9.06 8.74 1.96
N LEU A 282 -8.30 7.68 1.68
CA LEU A 282 -7.89 7.26 0.34
C LEU A 282 -8.47 5.89 -0.01
N ALA A 283 -8.52 4.97 0.96
CA ALA A 283 -9.15 3.67 0.81
C ALA A 283 -9.66 3.16 2.16
N ARG A 284 -10.75 2.40 2.15
CA ARG A 284 -11.34 1.80 3.36
C ARG A 284 -10.36 0.92 4.12
N ASN A 285 -9.52 0.18 3.40
CA ASN A 285 -8.49 -0.70 3.96
C ASN A 285 -7.33 -0.91 2.97
N VAL A 286 -6.24 -1.47 3.47
CA VAL A 286 -5.03 -1.81 2.70
C VAL A 286 -5.32 -2.80 1.56
N THR A 287 -6.23 -3.76 1.76
CA THR A 287 -6.58 -4.76 0.73
C THR A 287 -7.25 -4.12 -0.48
N GLU A 288 -8.20 -3.22 -0.28
CA GLU A 288 -8.87 -2.47 -1.35
C GLU A 288 -7.87 -1.60 -2.11
N ALA A 289 -6.98 -0.86 -1.41
CA ALA A 289 -5.94 -0.05 -2.04
C ALA A 289 -5.03 -0.86 -2.96
N VAL A 290 -4.51 -2.01 -2.49
CA VAL A 290 -3.62 -2.87 -3.28
C VAL A 290 -4.35 -3.52 -4.46
N ARG A 291 -5.61 -3.93 -4.27
CA ARG A 291 -6.43 -4.45 -5.37
C ARG A 291 -6.68 -3.42 -6.47
N ARG A 292 -6.94 -2.17 -6.10
CA ARG A 292 -7.11 -1.06 -7.05
C ARG A 292 -5.82 -0.86 -7.86
N ALA A 293 -4.67 -0.77 -7.20
CA ALA A 293 -3.37 -0.65 -7.89
C ALA A 293 -3.08 -1.83 -8.84
N CYS A 294 -3.47 -3.06 -8.48
CA CYS A 294 -3.35 -4.22 -9.36
C CYS A 294 -4.27 -4.14 -10.58
N ALA A 295 -5.51 -3.70 -10.39
CA ALA A 295 -6.48 -3.53 -11.48
C ALA A 295 -6.07 -2.41 -12.45
N GLU A 296 -5.56 -1.30 -11.94
CA GLU A 296 -4.99 -0.20 -12.72
C GLU A 296 -3.79 -0.69 -13.56
N ALA A 297 -2.88 -1.48 -12.97
CA ALA A 297 -1.74 -2.06 -13.70
C ALA A 297 -2.16 -3.01 -14.83
N ASP A 298 -3.10 -3.94 -14.59
CA ASP A 298 -3.58 -4.87 -15.64
C ASP A 298 -4.39 -4.14 -16.73
N ALA A 299 -5.17 -3.12 -16.37
CA ALA A 299 -5.91 -2.28 -17.32
C ALA A 299 -4.98 -1.44 -18.20
N ALA A 300 -3.87 -0.94 -17.65
CA ALA A 300 -2.81 -0.26 -18.40
C ALA A 300 -1.95 -1.22 -19.25
N GLY A 301 -2.07 -2.53 -19.06
CA GLY A 301 -1.21 -3.54 -19.69
C GLY A 301 0.21 -3.61 -19.12
N ASP A 302 0.46 -2.99 -17.95
CA ASP A 302 1.74 -2.99 -17.24
C ASP A 302 1.89 -4.30 -16.44
N ALA A 303 2.13 -5.39 -17.18
CA ALA A 303 2.30 -6.73 -16.60
C ALA A 303 3.49 -6.80 -15.62
N GLU A 304 4.53 -5.98 -15.84
CA GLU A 304 5.72 -5.91 -14.98
C GLU A 304 5.36 -5.27 -13.63
N ALA A 305 4.55 -4.20 -13.61
CA ALA A 305 4.01 -3.63 -12.39
C ALA A 305 3.11 -4.60 -11.63
N LEU A 306 2.20 -5.27 -12.34
CA LEU A 306 1.28 -6.22 -11.74
C LEU A 306 2.03 -7.37 -11.07
N GLU A 307 3.03 -7.94 -11.76
CA GLU A 307 3.88 -8.99 -11.19
C GLU A 307 4.59 -8.48 -9.93
N ARG A 308 5.17 -7.27 -9.96
CA ARG A 308 5.85 -6.68 -8.79
C ARG A 308 4.93 -6.38 -7.61
N LEU A 309 3.73 -5.85 -7.85
CA LEU A 309 2.71 -5.62 -6.81
C LEU A 309 2.36 -6.94 -6.11
N VAL A 310 2.21 -8.03 -6.87
CA VAL A 310 1.95 -9.37 -6.33
C VAL A 310 3.18 -9.95 -5.62
N GLN A 311 4.40 -9.74 -6.13
CA GLN A 311 5.65 -10.16 -5.47
C GLN A 311 5.91 -9.43 -4.13
N CYS A 312 5.48 -8.17 -4.01
CA CYS A 312 5.58 -7.39 -2.77
C CYS A 312 4.52 -7.77 -1.71
N CYS A 313 3.53 -8.59 -2.06
CA CYS A 313 2.59 -9.16 -1.09
C CYS A 313 3.23 -10.33 -0.32
N ASP A 314 2.79 -10.56 0.93
CA ASP A 314 3.38 -11.60 1.77
C ASP A 314 3.12 -13.01 1.18
N ALA A 315 4.18 -13.81 1.09
CA ALA A 315 4.16 -15.07 0.35
C ALA A 315 3.31 -16.14 1.04
N GLY A 316 2.44 -16.81 0.27
CA GLY A 316 1.53 -17.86 0.76
C GLY A 316 0.10 -17.39 1.04
N LEU A 317 -0.17 -16.09 0.95
CA LEU A 317 -1.53 -15.54 1.00
C LEU A 317 -2.22 -15.64 -0.37
N ARG A 318 -3.56 -15.54 -0.38
CA ARG A 318 -4.33 -15.46 -1.63
C ARG A 318 -3.91 -14.19 -2.38
N THR A 319 -3.56 -14.33 -3.65
CA THR A 319 -3.24 -13.20 -4.54
C THR A 319 -4.33 -12.12 -4.45
N PRO A 320 -4.00 -10.84 -4.24
CA PRO A 320 -5.01 -9.80 -4.05
C PRO A 320 -5.93 -9.67 -5.28
N TYR A 321 -5.40 -9.90 -6.48
CA TYR A 321 -6.03 -9.82 -7.79
C TYR A 321 -5.47 -10.91 -8.71
N GLN A 322 -6.22 -11.40 -9.70
CA GLN A 322 -5.71 -12.29 -10.76
C GLN A 322 -5.63 -11.56 -12.12
N SER A 323 -4.50 -11.67 -12.82
CA SER A 323 -4.37 -11.04 -14.15
C SER A 323 -5.43 -11.58 -15.11
N GLY A 324 -6.15 -10.66 -15.76
CA GLY A 324 -7.22 -10.98 -16.69
C GLY A 324 -8.57 -11.26 -16.06
N GLU A 325 -8.71 -11.24 -14.72
CA GLU A 325 -9.96 -11.57 -13.99
C GLU A 325 -11.16 -10.78 -14.53
N ASP A 326 -10.96 -9.50 -14.86
CA ASP A 326 -12.04 -8.57 -15.19
C ASP A 326 -11.93 -7.83 -16.53
N ARG A 327 -11.07 -8.30 -17.45
CA ARG A 327 -10.90 -7.68 -18.79
C ARG A 327 -12.21 -7.49 -19.55
N GLY A 328 -13.17 -8.41 -19.40
CA GLY A 328 -14.50 -8.29 -20.01
C GLY A 328 -15.42 -7.25 -19.36
N ILE A 329 -15.24 -6.94 -18.07
CA ILE A 329 -15.99 -5.90 -17.36
C ILE A 329 -15.37 -4.54 -17.67
N ILE A 330 -14.04 -4.42 -17.53
CA ILE A 330 -13.28 -3.20 -17.81
C ILE A 330 -13.51 -2.73 -19.25
N ALA A 331 -13.40 -3.63 -20.24
CA ALA A 331 -13.65 -3.30 -21.65
C ALA A 331 -15.10 -2.88 -21.96
N LYS A 332 -16.07 -3.25 -21.12
CA LYS A 332 -17.50 -2.95 -21.34
C LYS A 332 -17.98 -1.71 -20.57
N TYR A 333 -17.39 -1.42 -19.41
CA TYR A 333 -17.91 -0.42 -18.47
C TYR A 333 -16.89 0.66 -18.07
N GLY A 334 -15.60 0.47 -18.36
CA GLY A 334 -14.50 1.31 -17.86
C GLY A 334 -13.91 0.78 -16.55
N LEU A 335 -12.69 1.24 -16.24
CA LEU A 335 -11.95 0.85 -15.04
C LEU A 335 -12.65 1.32 -13.75
N ASP A 336 -13.09 2.57 -13.72
CA ASP A 336 -13.63 3.24 -12.52
C ASP A 336 -14.91 2.54 -12.03
N LYS A 337 -15.77 2.12 -12.98
CA LYS A 337 -16.95 1.30 -12.68
C LYS A 337 -16.60 -0.11 -12.24
N TYR A 338 -15.54 -0.71 -12.77
CA TYR A 338 -15.04 -1.98 -12.26
C TYR A 338 -14.58 -1.82 -10.80
N VAL A 339 -13.69 -0.86 -10.53
CA VAL A 339 -13.15 -0.59 -9.19
C VAL A 339 -14.28 -0.34 -8.18
N THR A 340 -15.21 0.56 -8.50
CA THR A 340 -16.35 0.93 -7.64
C THR A 340 -17.33 -0.24 -7.36
N LEU A 341 -17.45 -1.21 -8.27
CA LEU A 341 -18.41 -2.33 -8.15
C LEU A 341 -17.79 -3.65 -7.67
N LYS A 342 -16.46 -3.81 -7.78
CA LYS A 342 -15.77 -5.09 -7.56
C LYS A 342 -14.60 -5.02 -6.59
N VAL A 343 -13.91 -3.88 -6.53
CA VAL A 343 -12.75 -3.72 -5.65
C VAL A 343 -13.18 -3.14 -4.31
N GLY A 344 -13.79 -1.95 -4.32
CA GLY A 344 -14.02 -1.16 -3.11
C GLY A 344 -14.64 0.19 -3.41
N THR A 345 -14.85 1.00 -2.37
CA THR A 345 -15.38 2.38 -2.51
C THR A 345 -14.29 3.38 -2.19
N PHE A 346 -13.92 4.19 -3.18
CA PHE A 346 -12.79 5.10 -3.10
C PHE A 346 -13.27 6.56 -3.18
N PRO A 347 -12.85 7.43 -2.24
CA PRO A 347 -13.23 8.84 -2.18
C PRO A 347 -13.11 9.60 -3.50
N ASP A 348 -11.96 9.54 -4.15
CA ASP A 348 -11.68 10.21 -5.43
C ASP A 348 -12.64 9.78 -6.55
N LEU A 349 -12.82 8.47 -6.75
CA LEU A 349 -13.77 7.94 -7.73
C LEU A 349 -15.23 8.30 -7.39
N CYS A 350 -15.57 8.40 -6.10
CA CYS A 350 -16.88 8.87 -5.68
C CYS A 350 -17.11 10.34 -6.03
N GLU A 351 -16.10 11.21 -5.86
CA GLU A 351 -16.20 12.62 -6.26
C GLU A 351 -16.31 12.78 -7.78
N GLU A 352 -15.47 12.10 -8.56
CA GLU A 352 -15.55 12.11 -10.03
C GLU A 352 -16.93 11.63 -10.53
N LEU A 353 -17.50 10.62 -9.89
CA LEU A 353 -18.86 10.15 -10.18
C LEU A 353 -19.93 11.18 -9.79
N ILE A 354 -19.81 11.83 -8.62
CA ILE A 354 -20.72 12.90 -8.19
C ILE A 354 -20.70 14.04 -9.20
N GLU A 355 -19.53 14.58 -9.52
CA GLU A 355 -19.34 15.67 -10.48
C GLU A 355 -19.91 15.27 -11.86
N GLY A 356 -19.53 14.11 -12.38
CA GLY A 356 -20.04 13.60 -13.65
C GLY A 356 -21.55 13.30 -13.65
N HIS A 357 -22.20 13.12 -12.51
CA HIS A 357 -23.68 13.05 -12.41
C HIS A 357 -24.30 14.46 -12.37
N LEU A 358 -23.69 15.41 -11.66
CA LEU A 358 -24.12 16.81 -11.62
C LEU A 358 -24.04 17.49 -13.00
N GLU A 359 -22.98 17.26 -13.77
CA GLU A 359 -22.82 17.77 -15.14
C GLU A 359 -23.95 17.29 -16.08
N ARG A 360 -24.49 16.09 -15.85
CA ARG A 360 -25.63 15.52 -16.58
C ARG A 360 -26.99 15.99 -16.04
N GLY A 361 -27.02 16.79 -14.98
CA GLY A 361 -28.24 17.21 -14.28
C GLY A 361 -28.88 16.12 -13.41
N ASP A 362 -28.20 14.99 -13.20
CA ASP A 362 -28.72 13.83 -12.46
C ASP A 362 -28.41 13.95 -10.95
N LYS A 363 -29.10 14.90 -10.31
CA LYS A 363 -28.99 15.18 -8.87
C LYS A 363 -29.22 13.93 -8.02
N THR A 364 -30.17 13.08 -8.41
CA THR A 364 -30.53 11.86 -7.68
C THR A 364 -29.37 10.88 -7.63
N ALA A 365 -28.72 10.62 -8.77
CA ALA A 365 -27.58 9.70 -8.77
C ALA A 365 -26.35 10.28 -8.06
N ALA A 366 -26.11 11.59 -8.12
CA ALA A 366 -25.08 12.25 -7.32
C ALA A 366 -25.29 12.03 -5.80
N MET A 367 -26.52 12.24 -5.31
CA MET A 367 -26.88 11.95 -3.91
C MET A 367 -26.69 10.46 -3.56
N VAL A 368 -27.10 9.53 -4.44
CA VAL A 368 -26.93 8.08 -4.22
C VAL A 368 -25.45 7.67 -4.10
N VAL A 369 -24.55 8.28 -4.87
CA VAL A 369 -23.09 8.05 -4.73
C VAL A 369 -22.58 8.58 -3.40
N CYS A 370 -23.02 9.78 -2.99
CA CYS A 370 -22.64 10.39 -1.71
C CYS A 370 -23.14 9.58 -0.49
N GLU A 371 -24.40 9.12 -0.51
CA GLU A 371 -24.95 8.22 0.52
C GLU A 371 -24.24 6.87 0.57
N LYS A 372 -23.85 6.31 -0.59
CA LYS A 372 -23.03 5.09 -0.65
C LYS A 372 -21.67 5.32 0.01
N MET A 373 -21.01 6.44 -0.29
CA MET A 373 -19.73 6.81 0.31
C MET A 373 -19.82 6.95 1.84
N ASN A 374 -20.86 7.63 2.35
CA ASN A 374 -21.17 7.72 3.79
C ASN A 374 -21.37 6.35 4.47
N ARG A 375 -21.95 5.38 3.76
CA ARG A 375 -22.21 4.02 4.25
C ARG A 375 -20.96 3.15 4.27
N ASP A 376 -20.14 3.25 3.23
CA ASP A 376 -19.00 2.35 3.02
C ASP A 376 -17.72 2.82 3.76
N LEU A 377 -17.64 4.11 4.11
CA LEU A 377 -16.58 4.73 4.91
C LEU A 377 -17.14 5.33 6.23
N PRO A 378 -17.65 4.49 7.16
CA PRO A 378 -18.29 4.97 8.38
C PRO A 378 -17.29 5.57 9.37
N ASN A 379 -17.79 6.47 10.22
CA ASN A 379 -17.07 7.12 11.33
C ASN A 379 -15.89 8.02 10.89
N ILE A 380 -15.95 8.55 9.67
CA ILE A 380 -15.02 9.56 9.13
C ILE A 380 -15.84 10.80 8.78
N GLY A 381 -15.47 11.97 9.31
CA GLY A 381 -16.24 13.21 9.12
C GLY A 381 -16.24 13.71 7.68
N TRP A 382 -15.16 13.46 6.92
CA TRP A 382 -14.98 13.94 5.55
C TRP A 382 -16.14 13.59 4.62
N THR A 383 -16.69 12.37 4.71
CA THR A 383 -17.83 11.96 3.87
C THR A 383 -19.09 12.78 4.14
N GLN A 384 -19.33 13.13 5.41
CA GLN A 384 -20.45 13.97 5.84
C GLN A 384 -20.24 15.44 5.48
N VAL A 385 -18.99 15.92 5.47
CA VAL A 385 -18.64 17.23 4.90
C VAL A 385 -19.02 17.28 3.42
N ARG A 386 -18.58 16.29 2.63
CA ARG A 386 -18.92 16.20 1.20
C ARG A 386 -20.45 16.12 0.99
N HIS A 387 -21.17 15.43 1.87
CA HIS A 387 -22.64 15.40 1.83
C HIS A 387 -23.28 16.77 2.11
N ALA A 388 -22.83 17.50 3.14
CA ALA A 388 -23.32 18.85 3.42
C ALA A 388 -23.01 19.83 2.27
N LEU A 389 -21.81 19.77 1.70
CA LEU A 389 -21.40 20.60 0.55
C LEU A 389 -22.18 20.24 -0.73
N LEU A 390 -22.46 18.95 -0.98
CA LEU A 390 -23.32 18.53 -2.09
C LEU A 390 -24.74 19.06 -1.91
N MET A 391 -25.30 18.99 -0.71
CA MET A 391 -26.65 19.53 -0.43
C MET A 391 -26.71 21.06 -0.63
N ASP A 392 -25.66 21.79 -0.24
CA ASP A 392 -25.51 23.23 -0.51
C ASP A 392 -25.43 23.54 -2.02
N GLN A 393 -24.62 22.78 -2.76
CA GLN A 393 -24.53 22.91 -4.23
C GLN A 393 -25.86 22.56 -4.94
N LEU A 394 -26.64 21.63 -4.38
CA LEU A 394 -27.93 21.19 -4.91
C LEU A 394 -29.12 22.05 -4.48
N ASN A 395 -28.92 23.11 -3.68
CA ASN A 395 -29.92 23.82 -2.89
C ASN A 395 -31.08 24.47 -3.69
N ASP A 396 -32.04 23.64 -4.10
CA ASP A 396 -33.32 24.03 -4.71
C ASP A 396 -34.31 24.52 -3.61
N ASN A 397 -33.96 25.59 -2.89
CA ASN A 397 -34.70 26.11 -1.72
C ASN A 397 -34.86 25.07 -0.58
N ARG A 398 -33.80 24.33 -0.24
CA ARG A 398 -33.78 23.35 0.88
C ARG A 398 -32.79 23.74 2.01
N PRO A 399 -32.73 25.02 2.46
CA PRO A 399 -31.69 25.48 3.39
C PRO A 399 -31.72 24.76 4.74
N LEU A 400 -32.90 24.31 5.21
CA LEU A 400 -33.04 23.53 6.44
C LEU A 400 -32.26 22.21 6.36
N GLU A 401 -32.25 21.54 5.21
CA GLU A 401 -31.57 20.26 5.04
C GLU A 401 -30.06 20.43 4.90
N VAL A 402 -29.61 21.48 4.22
CA VAL A 402 -28.18 21.86 4.16
C VAL A 402 -27.66 22.12 5.58
N ARG A 403 -28.41 22.92 6.35
CA ARG A 403 -28.12 23.24 7.75
C ARG A 403 -28.07 22.00 8.63
N ASP A 404 -29.05 21.11 8.49
CA ASP A 404 -29.13 19.93 9.33
C ASP A 404 -28.04 18.90 8.95
N CYS A 405 -27.62 18.81 7.68
CA CYS A 405 -26.42 18.05 7.26
C CYS A 405 -25.12 18.63 7.85
N ALA A 406 -24.94 19.95 7.81
CA ALA A 406 -23.78 20.61 8.41
C ALA A 406 -23.71 20.39 9.93
N ARG A 407 -24.86 20.44 10.62
CA ARG A 407 -24.98 20.10 12.05
C ARG A 407 -24.64 18.65 12.36
N VAL A 408 -25.10 17.70 11.52
CA VAL A 408 -24.74 16.27 11.65
C VAL A 408 -23.23 16.09 11.54
N ALA A 409 -22.59 16.70 10.54
CA ALA A 409 -21.13 16.65 10.38
C ALA A 409 -20.41 17.19 11.63
N LEU A 410 -20.72 18.42 12.07
CA LEU A 410 -20.06 19.09 13.21
C LEU A 410 -20.29 18.40 14.57
N HIS A 411 -21.50 17.89 14.81
CA HIS A 411 -21.83 17.27 16.10
C HIS A 411 -21.42 15.80 16.19
N GLN A 412 -21.78 14.99 15.18
CA GLN A 412 -21.77 13.51 15.30
C GLN A 412 -20.45 12.87 14.87
N PHE A 413 -19.63 13.57 14.07
CA PHE A 413 -18.42 13.01 13.49
C PHE A 413 -17.15 13.67 14.05
N PRO A 414 -16.01 12.94 14.10
CA PRO A 414 -14.79 13.47 14.68
C PRO A 414 -14.22 14.60 13.82
N THR A 415 -14.01 15.77 14.42
CA THR A 415 -13.63 17.00 13.71
C THR A 415 -12.27 16.87 13.03
N TRP A 416 -11.34 16.16 13.66
CA TRP A 416 -10.01 15.84 13.09
C TRP A 416 -10.05 14.93 11.85
N SER A 417 -11.22 14.39 11.49
CA SER A 417 -11.43 13.50 10.35
C SER A 417 -12.26 14.11 9.21
N MET A 418 -12.46 15.43 9.23
CA MET A 418 -13.28 16.17 8.26
C MET A 418 -12.59 16.48 6.92
N GLY A 419 -11.32 16.15 6.78
CA GLY A 419 -10.46 16.55 5.67
C GLY A 419 -9.16 17.14 6.17
N VAL A 420 -8.17 17.28 5.30
CA VAL A 420 -6.82 17.68 5.74
C VAL A 420 -6.76 19.13 6.23
N GLU A 421 -7.53 20.02 5.61
CA GLU A 421 -7.74 21.40 6.07
C GLU A 421 -8.95 21.48 7.00
N THR A 422 -8.80 21.01 8.24
CA THR A 422 -9.91 20.98 9.21
C THR A 422 -10.45 22.37 9.51
N ASP A 423 -9.59 23.39 9.61
CA ASP A 423 -9.99 24.75 9.97
C ASP A 423 -10.94 25.38 8.96
N SER A 424 -10.54 25.45 7.68
CA SER A 424 -11.38 25.99 6.59
C SER A 424 -12.67 25.18 6.39
N THR A 425 -12.59 23.87 6.62
CA THR A 425 -13.75 22.96 6.54
C THR A 425 -14.77 23.23 7.65
N VAL A 426 -14.32 23.37 8.91
CA VAL A 426 -15.21 23.66 10.04
C VAL A 426 -15.82 25.05 9.92
N ASP A 427 -15.02 26.06 9.55
CA ASP A 427 -15.52 27.41 9.32
C ASP A 427 -16.61 27.41 8.22
N ARG A 428 -16.39 26.70 7.09
CA ARG A 428 -17.41 26.55 6.04
C ARG A 428 -18.67 25.82 6.52
N LEU A 429 -18.55 24.77 7.32
CA LEU A 429 -19.73 24.07 7.86
C LEU A 429 -20.51 24.96 8.83
N LEU A 430 -19.84 25.79 9.63
CA LEU A 430 -20.50 26.74 10.54
C LEU A 430 -21.28 27.82 9.76
N GLU A 431 -20.77 28.33 8.65
CA GLU A 431 -21.52 29.22 7.74
C GLU A 431 -22.84 28.59 7.28
N LEU A 432 -22.84 27.29 6.97
CA LEU A 432 -24.03 26.55 6.55
C LEU A 432 -25.04 26.31 7.69
N THR A 433 -24.69 26.58 8.96
CA THR A 433 -25.62 26.37 10.09
C THR A 433 -26.67 27.48 10.29
N ASP A 434 -26.61 28.57 9.51
CA ASP A 434 -27.57 29.69 9.49
C ASP A 434 -27.96 30.20 10.90
N GLY A 435 -27.04 30.93 11.53
CA GLY A 435 -27.20 31.46 12.89
C GLY A 435 -26.62 30.59 14.01
N GLY A 436 -26.03 29.44 13.66
CA GLY A 436 -25.31 28.55 14.57
C GLY A 436 -25.98 27.20 14.78
N MET A 437 -25.35 26.37 15.61
CA MET A 437 -25.88 25.09 16.06
C MET A 437 -25.97 25.02 17.59
N PRO A 438 -27.00 24.40 18.17
CA PRO A 438 -27.02 24.16 19.61
C PRO A 438 -25.87 23.20 19.99
N ALA A 439 -25.34 23.36 21.19
CA ALA A 439 -24.29 22.49 21.71
C ALA A 439 -24.78 21.04 21.89
N GLU A 440 -26.02 20.83 22.35
CA GLU A 440 -26.61 19.51 22.56
C GLU A 440 -27.62 19.15 21.43
N PRO A 441 -27.78 17.85 21.07
CA PRO A 441 -28.67 17.42 19.99
C PRO A 441 -30.15 17.70 20.19
N ASP A 442 -30.60 17.82 21.45
CA ASP A 442 -31.99 18.10 21.81
C ASP A 442 -32.36 19.58 21.69
N GLY A 443 -31.40 20.43 21.29
CA GLY A 443 -31.57 21.89 21.21
C GLY A 443 -31.27 22.62 22.52
N SER A 444 -30.79 21.92 23.55
CA SER A 444 -30.29 22.54 24.78
C SER A 444 -28.82 22.98 24.65
N GLY A 445 -28.35 23.73 25.65
CA GLY A 445 -27.00 24.30 25.67
C GLY A 445 -26.84 25.61 24.87
N PRO A 446 -25.63 26.20 24.88
CA PRO A 446 -25.34 27.44 24.16
C PRO A 446 -25.38 27.25 22.64
N MET A 447 -25.63 28.35 21.92
CA MET A 447 -25.45 28.38 20.47
C MET A 447 -23.95 28.46 20.15
N ILE A 448 -23.47 27.53 19.33
CA ILE A 448 -22.12 27.51 18.78
C ILE A 448 -22.18 28.18 17.41
N GLN A 449 -21.45 29.28 17.24
CA GLN A 449 -21.37 30.07 16.01
C GLN A 449 -19.94 30.13 15.46
N THR A 450 -18.93 29.88 16.29
CA THR A 450 -17.51 29.94 15.91
C THR A 450 -16.77 28.63 16.16
N ARG A 451 -15.71 28.38 15.36
CA ARG A 451 -14.79 27.25 15.54
C ARG A 451 -14.18 27.20 16.95
N LYS A 452 -13.95 28.37 17.56
CA LYS A 452 -13.44 28.50 18.92
C LYS A 452 -14.46 28.00 19.97
N GLU A 453 -15.71 28.41 19.88
CA GLU A 453 -16.79 27.93 20.78
C GLU A 453 -16.98 26.42 20.64
N LEU A 454 -16.90 25.88 19.41
CA LEU A 454 -16.94 24.44 19.18
C LEU A 454 -15.76 23.73 19.87
N GLY A 455 -14.55 24.28 19.76
CA GLY A 455 -13.36 23.75 20.43
C GLY A 455 -13.46 23.77 21.96
N GLU A 456 -13.93 24.89 22.53
CA GLU A 456 -14.17 25.03 23.97
C GLU A 456 -15.25 24.05 24.47
N TYR A 457 -16.34 23.86 23.70
CA TYR A 457 -17.37 22.87 24.00
C TYR A 457 -16.82 21.43 23.97
N LYS A 458 -16.08 21.06 22.93
CA LYS A 458 -15.43 19.74 22.84
C LYS A 458 -14.43 19.56 24.00
N ARG A 459 -13.69 20.60 24.42
CA ARG A 459 -12.75 20.54 25.56
C ARG A 459 -13.48 20.41 26.90
N LEU A 460 -14.66 21.02 27.06
CA LEU A 460 -15.53 20.82 28.22
C LEU A 460 -16.00 19.36 28.30
N LYS A 461 -16.53 18.82 27.20
CA LYS A 461 -16.98 17.41 27.12
C LYS A 461 -15.85 16.40 27.32
N SER A 462 -14.61 16.72 26.95
CA SER A 462 -13.44 15.87 27.25
C SER A 462 -13.16 15.72 28.76
N LYS A 463 -13.70 16.61 29.60
CA LYS A 463 -13.56 16.62 31.06
C LYS A 463 -14.83 16.20 31.80
N ASP A 464 -15.95 16.04 31.10
CA ASP A 464 -17.24 15.63 31.66
C ASP A 464 -17.19 14.16 32.09
N LEU A 465 -17.41 13.91 33.38
CA LEU A 465 -17.44 12.58 33.97
C LEU A 465 -18.80 11.88 33.80
N GLN A 466 -19.85 12.61 33.38
CA GLN A 466 -21.21 12.11 33.21
C GLN A 466 -21.74 11.36 34.45
N GLU A 467 -21.45 11.88 35.65
CA GLU A 467 -21.73 11.23 36.94
C GLU A 467 -23.20 10.82 37.09
N ASP A 468 -24.15 11.67 36.65
CA ASP A 468 -25.58 11.37 36.71
C ASP A 468 -25.94 10.09 35.94
N LYS A 469 -25.38 9.90 34.75
CA LYS A 469 -25.63 8.71 33.90
C LYS A 469 -24.92 7.48 34.43
N LEU A 470 -23.71 7.64 34.99
CA LEU A 470 -22.98 6.57 35.69
C LEU A 470 -23.77 6.08 36.92
N ASN A 471 -24.29 7.00 37.72
CA ASN A 471 -25.10 6.71 38.91
C ASN A 471 -26.44 6.04 38.56
N GLN A 472 -27.02 6.38 37.41
CA GLN A 472 -28.21 5.74 36.86
C GLN A 472 -27.92 4.38 36.17
N GLY A 473 -26.65 4.06 35.92
CA GLY A 473 -26.22 2.82 35.24
C GLY A 473 -26.48 2.79 33.74
N GLU A 474 -26.70 3.96 33.11
CA GLU A 474 -26.98 4.06 31.67
C GLU A 474 -25.74 3.82 30.80
N ILE A 475 -24.55 4.15 31.32
CA ILE A 475 -23.27 4.08 30.64
C ILE A 475 -22.19 3.47 31.56
N THR A 476 -21.15 2.87 30.98
CA THR A 476 -20.02 2.34 31.74
C THR A 476 -18.91 3.39 31.90
N PRO A 477 -18.04 3.26 32.93
CA PRO A 477 -16.85 4.10 33.06
C PRO A 477 -15.92 4.04 31.84
N GLU A 478 -15.82 2.86 31.21
CA GLU A 478 -15.05 2.64 29.98
C GLU A 478 -15.65 3.42 28.79
N GLN A 479 -16.98 3.49 28.69
CA GLN A 479 -17.66 4.29 27.68
C GLN A 479 -17.44 5.79 27.91
N VAL A 480 -17.53 6.27 29.16
CA VAL A 480 -17.20 7.67 29.50
C VAL A 480 -15.77 8.00 29.10
N ALA A 481 -14.80 7.15 29.44
CA ALA A 481 -13.40 7.35 29.07
C ALA A 481 -13.20 7.39 27.54
N TYR A 482 -13.89 6.51 26.80
CA TYR A 482 -13.88 6.49 25.34
C TYR A 482 -14.47 7.75 24.70
N GLU A 483 -15.64 8.20 25.17
CA GLU A 483 -16.28 9.42 24.66
C GLU A 483 -15.40 10.65 24.93
N ARG A 484 -14.86 10.77 26.15
CA ARG A 484 -13.91 11.82 26.52
C ARG A 484 -12.66 11.82 25.66
N ALA A 485 -12.13 10.65 25.29
CA ALA A 485 -10.99 10.52 24.38
C ALA A 485 -11.31 11.06 22.98
N GLY A 486 -12.51 10.77 22.45
CA GLY A 486 -12.99 11.35 21.19
C GLY A 486 -13.08 12.87 21.25
N PHE A 487 -13.70 13.41 22.30
CA PHE A 487 -13.80 14.86 22.53
C PHE A 487 -12.44 15.54 22.73
N LEU A 488 -11.44 14.84 23.29
CA LEU A 488 -10.07 15.33 23.43
C LEU A 488 -9.37 15.46 22.05
N LEU A 489 -9.54 14.48 21.16
CA LEU A 489 -9.04 14.56 19.78
C LEU A 489 -9.69 15.72 19.00
N ASP A 490 -11.01 15.90 19.13
CA ASP A 490 -11.75 16.98 18.45
C ASP A 490 -11.31 18.36 18.93
N SER A 491 -11.20 18.56 20.26
CA SER A 491 -10.76 19.84 20.82
C SER A 491 -9.28 20.14 20.55
N MET A 492 -8.47 19.12 20.28
CA MET A 492 -7.09 19.29 19.81
C MET A 492 -7.04 19.78 18.36
N ALA A 493 -7.77 19.14 17.45
CA ALA A 493 -7.86 19.60 16.05
C ALA A 493 -8.43 21.01 15.90
N LEU A 494 -9.30 21.42 16.84
CA LEU A 494 -9.87 22.77 16.91
C LEU A 494 -8.98 23.80 17.62
N GLY A 495 -7.79 23.42 18.10
CA GLY A 495 -6.84 24.31 18.75
C GLY A 495 -7.31 24.85 20.12
N ALA A 496 -8.17 24.12 20.83
CA ALA A 496 -8.78 24.55 22.09
C ALA A 496 -8.36 23.71 23.30
N ALA A 497 -7.75 22.54 23.09
CA ALA A 497 -7.36 21.64 24.17
C ALA A 497 -6.02 22.02 24.84
N TYR A 498 -5.07 22.50 24.03
CA TYR A 498 -3.67 22.80 24.35
C TYR A 498 -3.15 23.91 23.42
N ASP A 499 -2.15 24.67 23.86
CA ASP A 499 -1.44 25.68 23.03
C ASP A 499 -0.47 25.04 22.01
N GLY A 500 -0.29 23.71 22.07
CA GLY A 500 0.62 22.92 21.25
C GLY A 500 -0.03 22.21 20.06
N ASP A 501 0.74 21.35 19.41
CA ASP A 501 0.31 20.47 18.30
C ASP A 501 0.21 19.01 18.75
N TRP A 502 -0.13 18.09 17.85
CA TRP A 502 -0.28 16.65 18.16
C TRP A 502 0.98 15.98 18.75
N SER A 503 2.13 16.64 18.84
CA SER A 503 3.31 16.14 19.56
C SER A 503 3.33 16.50 21.06
N ASP A 504 2.40 17.32 21.56
CA ASP A 504 2.34 17.75 22.95
C ASP A 504 2.25 16.56 23.94
N GLU A 505 3.14 16.56 24.94
CA GLU A 505 3.29 15.47 25.90
C GLU A 505 2.13 15.41 26.91
N GLY A 506 1.55 16.55 27.27
CA GLY A 506 0.38 16.64 28.15
C GLY A 506 -0.85 16.04 27.49
N PHE A 507 -1.12 16.46 26.25
CA PHE A 507 -2.17 15.90 25.39
C PHE A 507 -2.01 14.40 25.21
N ARG A 508 -0.81 13.92 24.85
CA ARG A 508 -0.58 12.47 24.65
C ARG A 508 -0.72 11.67 25.93
N THR A 509 -0.34 12.23 27.07
CA THR A 509 -0.53 11.57 28.37
C THR A 509 -2.01 11.49 28.73
N GLU A 510 -2.76 12.61 28.68
CA GLU A 510 -4.20 12.64 28.94
C GLU A 510 -4.96 11.69 28.00
N MET A 511 -4.60 11.68 26.71
CA MET A 511 -5.22 10.82 25.70
C MET A 511 -4.91 9.33 25.92
N ALA A 512 -3.67 8.99 26.30
CA ALA A 512 -3.29 7.61 26.57
C ALA A 512 -3.93 7.07 27.85
N ASP A 513 -3.99 7.88 28.91
CA ASP A 513 -4.64 7.53 30.18
C ASP A 513 -6.16 7.32 29.98
N LEU A 514 -6.81 8.13 29.13
CA LEU A 514 -8.20 7.90 28.72
C LEU A 514 -8.37 6.62 27.89
N CYS A 515 -7.42 6.29 27.01
CA CYS A 515 -7.43 5.02 26.28
C CYS A 515 -7.30 3.83 27.24
N ASP A 516 -6.41 3.90 28.24
CA ASP A 516 -6.24 2.84 29.24
C ASP A 516 -7.49 2.67 30.11
N ALA A 517 -8.11 3.77 30.56
CA ALA A 517 -9.39 3.76 31.28
C ALA A 517 -10.58 3.25 30.45
N ALA A 518 -10.49 3.34 29.11
CA ALA A 518 -11.46 2.79 28.17
C ALA A 518 -11.21 1.31 27.80
N GLY A 519 -10.20 0.65 28.39
CA GLY A 519 -9.79 -0.71 28.04
C GLY A 519 -9.02 -0.82 26.71
N LEU A 520 -8.66 0.29 26.10
CA LEU A 520 -8.04 0.38 24.76
C LEU A 520 -6.50 0.38 24.85
N ALA A 521 -5.93 -0.59 25.54
CA ALA A 521 -4.48 -0.67 25.82
C ALA A 521 -3.59 -0.53 24.56
N LYS A 522 -4.02 -1.08 23.42
CA LYS A 522 -3.31 -0.93 22.14
C LYS A 522 -3.40 0.48 21.56
N ALA A 523 -4.50 1.21 21.81
CA ALA A 523 -4.62 2.63 21.44
C ALA A 523 -3.71 3.49 22.33
N SER A 524 -3.71 3.25 23.65
CA SER A 524 -2.76 3.88 24.58
C SER A 524 -1.31 3.66 24.14
N LYS A 525 -0.91 2.41 23.84
CA LYS A 525 0.44 2.09 23.34
C LYS A 525 0.78 2.90 22.08
N LEU A 526 -0.10 2.98 21.08
CA LEU A 526 0.08 3.80 19.88
C LEU A 526 0.21 5.31 20.20
N VAL A 527 -0.61 5.86 21.10
CA VAL A 527 -0.55 7.28 21.49
C VAL A 527 0.79 7.62 22.17
N ARG A 528 1.25 6.74 23.07
CA ARG A 528 2.54 6.85 23.79
C ARG A 528 3.76 6.59 22.90
N CYS A 529 3.61 5.99 21.72
CA CYS A 529 4.71 5.81 20.76
C CYS A 529 5.06 7.15 20.07
N ASN A 530 6.03 7.87 20.64
CA ASN A 530 6.65 9.07 20.05
C ASN A 530 8.15 9.12 20.34
#